data_AF-A0A4Y6S0I7-F1
#
_entry.id   AF-A0A4Y6S0I7-F1
#
_cell.length_a   1.000
_cell.length_b   1.000
_cell.length_c   1.000
_cell.angle_alpha   90.00
_cell.angle_beta   90.00
_cell.angle_gamma   90.00
#
_symmetry.space_group_name_H-M   'P 1'
#
loop_
_entity.id
_entity.type
_entity.pdbx_description
1 polymer ?
#
loop_
_entity_poly.entity_id
_entity_poly.type
_entity_poly.pdbx_seq_one_letter_code
_entity_poly.pdbx_strand_id
1 'polypeptide(L)'
;MRPVLRRIVFGIRFYGVLTLTLSVLSACVSTGSEYNQDPGPISAQTTDMPYHPLVYHLDLSILAYHLYGQSLVWPFDPYYEELAADKAERTAMMGKVHAWAKDQGASQTARSKGHKGYRGPGALNGYADNPTHDPIIYDYGLVHPWSDTITNAAGTWTEYLTPKEITGRISRGYICYRPAGKPETASAMAEISRKHARRNRDGSDILLAFEGGTGDKGEEGQPHSQSLMGFILLRQKDSGDYDAHIAFRGSRSGSAARAAVQSFSDGDAKGNPDWITDLGYNKLSAGQGGALISTTGHVHRGFARSMQSILPQLTRCLQKAAALKKGKAPENIFVTGHSLGGALAQHFSAAILLGNRYGPDGSGPAMPSALKNWPWQNLKLLTYGAPRTGDQDFATALTVKKLQSEQFATAFNPVDRNAIKVTDPTILARLSDTQTPAGFRVLNSKDPITTEKFIGGKHIGKTVYVNKPKAFDAVSRPDFSAHEQRQIRDYMLESLKDPVIPALAIRYVSMEDINPQRDKKKRGTEAEFQKLVASITTYYESKNIWFDTKRLEKDAALRADIAAR
;
A
#
# COMPACT_ATOMS: atom_id res chain seq x y z
N MET A 1 66.16 -24.71 -4.55
CA MET A 1 65.58 -23.38 -4.33
C MET A 1 65.58 -22.62 -5.66
N ARG A 2 64.41 -22.35 -6.24
CA ARG A 2 64.21 -21.61 -7.50
C ARG A 2 63.23 -20.44 -7.20
N PRO A 3 63.50 -19.19 -7.60
CA PRO A 3 62.50 -18.11 -7.56
C PRO A 3 61.84 -17.98 -8.95
N VAL A 4 60.53 -18.21 -9.10
CA VAL A 4 59.38 -17.27 -8.95
C VAL A 4 59.44 -16.08 -9.92
N LEU A 5 58.72 -16.24 -11.05
CA LEU A 5 58.34 -15.18 -11.99
C LEU A 5 57.04 -14.49 -11.50
N ARG A 6 57.04 -13.16 -11.40
CA ARG A 6 55.85 -12.32 -11.18
C ARG A 6 55.17 -12.02 -12.51
N ARG A 7 53.85 -12.23 -12.60
CA ARG A 7 52.97 -11.70 -13.66
C ARG A 7 52.35 -10.37 -13.21
N ILE A 8 52.50 -9.35 -14.06
CA ILE A 8 51.86 -8.04 -13.99
C ILE A 8 50.53 -8.11 -14.77
N VAL A 9 49.45 -7.60 -14.19
CA VAL A 9 48.12 -7.49 -14.82
C VAL A 9 47.97 -6.13 -15.51
N PHE A 10 47.54 -6.16 -16.77
CA PHE A 10 47.23 -5.02 -17.63
C PHE A 10 45.98 -4.28 -17.16
N GLY A 11 46.06 -2.94 -17.11
CA GLY A 11 44.91 -2.04 -17.04
C GLY A 11 44.57 -1.49 -18.42
N ILE A 12 43.30 -1.57 -18.82
CA ILE A 12 42.77 -0.93 -20.03
C ILE A 12 41.82 0.19 -19.59
N ARG A 13 42.19 1.44 -19.90
CA ARG A 13 41.32 2.63 -19.83
C ARG A 13 40.69 2.84 -21.21
N PHE A 14 39.36 2.88 -21.29
CA PHE A 14 38.65 3.33 -22.48
C PHE A 14 38.24 4.80 -22.32
N TYR A 15 38.83 5.67 -23.15
CA TYR A 15 38.34 7.01 -23.45
C TYR A 15 37.41 6.90 -24.68
N GLY A 16 36.23 7.51 -24.61
CA GLY A 16 35.30 7.61 -25.73
C GLY A 16 34.39 8.81 -25.56
N VAL A 17 34.85 9.95 -26.07
CA VAL A 17 34.07 11.19 -26.22
C VAL A 17 33.13 11.00 -27.41
N LEU A 18 31.82 11.09 -27.18
CA LEU A 18 30.82 11.15 -28.25
C LEU A 18 30.14 12.53 -28.22
N THR A 19 30.59 13.40 -29.11
CA THR A 19 29.94 14.65 -29.51
C THR A 19 28.66 14.33 -30.27
N LEU A 20 27.50 14.71 -29.74
CA LEU A 20 26.24 14.66 -30.49
C LEU A 20 25.82 16.09 -30.87
N THR A 21 25.87 16.34 -32.16
CA THR A 21 25.47 17.57 -32.86
C THR A 21 23.97 17.82 -32.76
N LEU A 22 23.59 19.02 -32.32
CA LEU A 22 22.25 19.57 -32.47
C LEU A 22 21.95 19.76 -33.97
N SER A 23 20.84 19.22 -34.45
CA SER A 23 20.23 19.62 -35.72
C SER A 23 18.78 20.01 -35.46
N VAL A 24 18.56 21.33 -35.50
CA VAL A 24 17.25 21.97 -35.48
C VAL A 24 16.63 21.78 -36.86
N LEU A 25 15.51 21.07 -36.94
CA LEU A 25 14.60 21.15 -38.08
C LEU A 25 13.22 21.52 -37.56
N SER A 26 12.91 22.80 -37.75
CA SER A 26 11.60 23.39 -37.62
C SER A 26 10.86 23.15 -38.94
N ALA A 27 9.71 22.50 -38.91
CA ALA A 27 8.70 22.56 -39.96
C ALA A 27 7.32 22.27 -39.36
N CYS A 28 6.41 23.21 -39.59
CA CYS A 28 5.07 23.31 -39.06
C CYS A 28 4.14 22.18 -39.55
N VAL A 29 3.35 21.60 -38.64
CA VAL A 29 1.94 21.31 -38.91
C VAL A 29 1.13 21.72 -37.68
N SER A 30 0.37 22.78 -37.86
CA SER A 30 -0.72 23.23 -37.01
C SER A 30 -1.86 22.22 -37.01
N THR A 31 -2.26 21.74 -35.83
CA THR A 31 -3.68 21.68 -35.48
C THR A 31 -3.79 22.22 -34.07
N GLY A 32 -4.32 23.44 -33.96
CA GLY A 32 -4.79 23.97 -32.69
C GLY A 32 -5.91 23.06 -32.22
N SER A 33 -5.64 22.22 -31.22
CA SER A 33 -6.69 21.81 -30.32
C SER A 33 -7.05 23.06 -29.55
N GLU A 34 -8.21 23.63 -29.87
CA GLU A 34 -8.88 24.62 -29.05
C GLU A 34 -8.73 24.22 -27.59
N TYR A 35 -8.17 25.16 -26.84
CA TYR A 35 -8.08 25.11 -25.39
C TYR A 35 -9.52 25.20 -24.89
N ASN A 36 -10.19 24.06 -24.82
CA ASN A 36 -11.54 23.98 -24.27
C ASN A 36 -11.48 24.58 -22.87
N GLN A 37 -12.33 25.58 -22.66
CA GLN A 37 -12.50 26.32 -21.42
C GLN A 37 -12.49 25.34 -20.24
N ASP A 38 -11.80 25.71 -19.15
CA ASP A 38 -11.86 24.95 -17.90
C ASP A 38 -13.35 24.76 -17.58
N PRO A 39 -13.89 23.52 -17.61
CA PRO A 39 -15.25 23.31 -17.19
C PRO A 39 -15.35 23.83 -15.76
N GLY A 40 -16.40 24.61 -15.49
CA GLY A 40 -16.69 25.08 -14.14
C GLY A 40 -16.71 23.92 -13.13
N PRO A 41 -16.78 24.20 -11.82
CA PRO A 41 -16.68 23.19 -10.77
C PRO A 41 -17.62 22.01 -11.07
N ILE A 42 -17.04 20.83 -11.34
CA ILE A 42 -17.80 19.61 -11.58
C ILE A 42 -18.23 19.11 -10.20
N SER A 43 -19.42 19.54 -9.78
CA SER A 43 -20.03 19.05 -8.56
C SER A 43 -20.32 17.56 -8.68
N ALA A 44 -19.81 16.76 -7.74
CA ALA A 44 -20.06 15.32 -7.63
C ALA A 44 -21.52 14.93 -7.27
N GLN A 45 -22.47 15.87 -7.34
CA GLN A 45 -23.89 15.69 -6.97
C GLN A 45 -24.64 14.59 -7.74
N THR A 46 -24.00 13.94 -8.72
CA THR A 46 -24.58 12.85 -9.52
C THR A 46 -24.17 11.45 -9.09
N THR A 47 -23.37 11.30 -8.03
CA THR A 47 -22.96 9.98 -7.52
C THR A 47 -23.45 9.77 -6.10
N ASP A 48 -23.85 8.54 -5.75
CA ASP A 48 -24.20 8.18 -4.36
C ASP A 48 -23.00 8.26 -3.39
N MET A 49 -21.83 8.70 -3.84
CA MET A 49 -20.60 8.84 -3.05
C MET A 49 -20.58 10.19 -2.30
N PRO A 50 -19.89 10.29 -1.15
CA PRO A 50 -19.89 11.54 -0.37
C PRO A 50 -19.24 12.73 -1.12
N TYR A 51 -18.34 12.44 -2.05
CA TYR A 51 -17.65 13.41 -2.91
C TYR A 51 -16.97 12.66 -4.08
N HIS A 52 -16.24 13.38 -4.93
CA HIS A 52 -15.66 12.85 -6.16
C HIS A 52 -14.96 11.48 -5.97
N PRO A 53 -15.34 10.44 -6.75
CA PRO A 53 -14.94 9.06 -6.48
C PRO A 53 -13.43 8.83 -6.61
N LEU A 54 -12.72 9.57 -7.47
CA LEU A 54 -11.25 9.48 -7.50
C LEU A 54 -10.59 9.98 -6.21
N VAL A 55 -11.15 10.99 -5.53
CA VAL A 55 -10.56 11.45 -4.27
C VAL A 55 -10.97 10.52 -3.14
N TYR A 56 -12.23 10.07 -3.12
CA TYR A 56 -12.73 9.14 -2.12
C TYR A 56 -11.90 7.85 -2.05
N HIS A 57 -11.57 7.24 -3.19
CA HIS A 57 -10.77 6.01 -3.21
C HIS A 57 -9.28 6.23 -2.89
N LEU A 58 -8.74 7.43 -3.11
CA LEU A 58 -7.42 7.80 -2.58
C LEU A 58 -7.49 7.95 -1.06
N ASP A 59 -8.55 8.54 -0.52
CA ASP A 59 -8.75 8.68 0.93
C ASP A 59 -8.96 7.31 1.61
N LEU A 60 -9.56 6.33 0.92
CA LEU A 60 -9.57 4.93 1.37
C LEU A 60 -8.18 4.29 1.34
N SER A 61 -7.35 4.62 0.34
CA SER A 61 -5.95 4.18 0.34
C SER A 61 -5.17 4.79 1.51
N ILE A 62 -5.41 6.07 1.84
CA ILE A 62 -4.86 6.76 3.01
C ILE A 62 -5.35 6.10 4.31
N LEU A 63 -6.62 5.72 4.40
CA LEU A 63 -7.14 4.95 5.53
C LEU A 63 -6.40 3.62 5.72
N ALA A 64 -5.94 2.97 4.66
CA ALA A 64 -5.16 1.73 4.80
C ALA A 64 -3.80 1.98 5.48
N TYR A 65 -3.15 3.10 5.18
CA TYR A 65 -1.95 3.55 5.90
C TYR A 65 -2.27 3.95 7.35
N HIS A 66 -3.39 4.62 7.57
CA HIS A 66 -3.87 5.00 8.89
C HIS A 66 -4.05 3.76 9.80
N LEU A 67 -4.81 2.75 9.38
CA LEU A 67 -5.03 1.54 10.19
C LEU A 67 -3.73 0.79 10.46
N TYR A 68 -2.84 0.73 9.48
CA TYR A 68 -1.49 0.21 9.67
C TYR A 68 -0.72 0.99 10.72
N GLY A 69 -0.73 2.32 10.64
CA GLY A 69 -0.04 3.18 11.58
C GLY A 69 -0.53 3.01 13.01
N GLN A 70 -1.84 2.79 13.20
CA GLN A 70 -2.41 2.44 14.51
C GLN A 70 -1.97 1.08 15.02
N SER A 71 -1.67 0.14 14.13
CA SER A 71 -1.24 -1.20 14.54
C SER A 71 0.20 -1.27 15.03
N LEU A 72 1.01 -0.23 14.80
CA LEU A 72 2.41 -0.21 15.20
C LEU A 72 2.54 -0.21 16.73
N VAL A 73 3.35 -1.13 17.27
CA VAL A 73 3.74 -1.13 18.69
C VAL A 73 4.55 0.11 19.02
N TRP A 74 5.40 0.54 18.08
CA TRP A 74 6.13 1.78 18.15
C TRP A 74 5.68 2.70 17.01
N PRO A 75 5.00 3.83 17.27
CA PRO A 75 4.45 4.67 16.20
C PRO A 75 5.52 5.31 15.30
N PHE A 76 6.79 5.17 15.66
CA PHE A 76 7.96 5.61 14.90
C PHE A 76 8.77 4.42 14.35
N ASP A 77 8.15 3.24 14.23
CA ASP A 77 8.78 2.08 13.61
C ASP A 77 8.95 2.29 12.09
N PRO A 78 10.14 2.06 11.51
CA PRO A 78 11.28 1.36 12.07
C PRO A 78 12.10 2.22 13.06
N TYR A 79 11.96 2.02 14.37
CA TYR A 79 12.55 2.90 15.39
C TYR A 79 14.07 2.78 15.38
N TYR A 80 14.57 1.63 14.98
CA TYR A 80 15.98 1.40 14.73
C TYR A 80 16.54 2.33 13.62
N GLU A 81 15.70 3.03 12.85
CA GLU A 81 16.15 4.16 12.02
C GLU A 81 16.57 5.39 12.83
N GLU A 82 16.12 5.52 14.08
CA GLU A 82 16.69 6.48 15.03
C GLU A 82 18.15 6.16 15.34
N LEU A 83 18.54 4.88 15.26
CA LEU A 83 19.91 4.41 15.37
C LEU A 83 20.64 4.35 14.01
N ALA A 84 20.00 4.69 12.88
CA ALA A 84 20.62 4.50 11.55
C ALA A 84 21.85 5.39 11.28
N ALA A 85 22.14 6.38 12.13
CA ALA A 85 23.41 7.09 12.09
C ALA A 85 24.59 6.15 12.39
N ASP A 86 24.37 5.12 13.22
CA ASP A 86 25.31 4.04 13.48
C ASP A 86 24.74 2.69 12.99
N LYS A 87 25.30 2.20 11.88
CA LYS A 87 24.87 0.93 11.27
C LYS A 87 25.06 -0.25 12.23
N ALA A 88 26.09 -0.25 13.07
CA ALA A 88 26.36 -1.34 14.00
C ALA A 88 25.32 -1.37 15.12
N GLU A 89 25.00 -0.21 15.71
CA GLU A 89 23.96 -0.10 16.75
C GLU A 89 22.57 -0.47 16.21
N ARG A 90 22.22 0.01 15.00
CA ARG A 90 20.97 -0.38 14.33
C ARG A 90 20.88 -1.90 14.17
N THR A 91 21.95 -2.52 13.66
CA THR A 91 22.01 -3.97 13.42
C THR A 91 21.92 -4.75 14.73
N ALA A 92 22.62 -4.30 15.77
CA ALA A 92 22.57 -4.90 17.09
C ALA A 92 21.15 -4.85 17.68
N MET A 93 20.48 -3.69 17.62
CA MET A 93 19.11 -3.55 18.09
C MET A 93 18.13 -4.46 17.32
N MET A 94 18.24 -4.54 15.99
CA MET A 94 17.42 -5.47 15.20
C MET A 94 17.66 -6.93 15.61
N GLY A 95 18.91 -7.31 15.89
CA GLY A 95 19.25 -8.64 16.40
C GLY A 95 18.56 -8.94 17.74
N LYS A 96 18.55 -7.97 18.67
CA LYS A 96 17.84 -8.10 19.95
C LYS A 96 16.34 -8.25 19.77
N VAL A 97 15.73 -7.49 18.86
CA VAL A 97 14.29 -7.61 18.54
C VAL A 97 13.97 -8.98 17.95
N HIS A 98 14.79 -9.49 17.02
CA HIS A 98 14.62 -10.84 16.47
C HIS A 98 14.76 -11.94 17.53
N ALA A 99 15.72 -11.82 18.44
CA ALA A 99 15.88 -12.75 19.55
C ALA A 99 14.65 -12.73 20.47
N TRP A 100 14.21 -11.54 20.89
CA TRP A 100 12.98 -11.38 21.66
C TRP A 100 11.75 -11.94 20.93
N ALA A 101 11.64 -11.72 19.61
CA ALA A 101 10.52 -12.19 18.80
C ALA A 101 10.41 -13.73 18.82
N LYS A 102 11.55 -14.44 18.83
CA LYS A 102 11.61 -15.90 18.96
C LYS A 102 11.13 -16.38 20.33
N ASP A 103 11.65 -15.79 21.41
CA ASP A 103 11.25 -16.13 22.78
C ASP A 103 9.75 -15.86 23.01
N GLN A 104 9.30 -14.67 22.61
CA GLN A 104 7.91 -14.26 22.74
C GLN A 104 6.99 -15.12 21.88
N GLY A 105 7.40 -15.44 20.65
CA GLY A 105 6.65 -16.25 19.70
C GLY A 105 6.29 -17.64 20.23
N ALA A 106 7.23 -18.31 20.90
CA ALA A 106 6.98 -19.59 21.58
C ALA A 106 5.87 -19.46 22.63
N SER A 107 5.92 -18.41 23.46
CA SER A 107 4.89 -18.14 24.47
C SER A 107 3.52 -17.80 23.85
N GLN A 108 3.49 -17.00 22.78
CA GLN A 108 2.23 -16.64 22.10
C GLN A 108 1.56 -17.85 21.46
N THR A 109 2.36 -18.74 20.87
CA THR A 109 1.89 -19.99 20.26
C THR A 109 1.31 -20.92 21.32
N ALA A 110 2.03 -21.15 22.42
CA ALA A 110 1.54 -21.98 23.53
C ALA A 110 0.21 -21.46 24.12
N ARG A 111 0.02 -20.13 24.14
CA ARG A 111 -1.20 -19.47 24.65
C ARG A 111 -2.27 -19.24 23.57
N SER A 112 -2.04 -19.66 22.32
CA SER A 112 -2.93 -19.42 21.19
C SER A 112 -3.41 -17.96 21.08
N LYS A 113 -2.49 -16.99 21.24
CA LYS A 113 -2.87 -15.58 21.26
C LYS A 113 -3.62 -15.16 20.00
N GLY A 114 -4.74 -14.46 20.20
CA GLY A 114 -5.55 -13.86 19.14
C GLY A 114 -4.96 -12.56 18.57
N HIS A 115 -5.80 -11.68 18.04
CA HIS A 115 -5.41 -10.39 17.44
C HIS A 115 -4.62 -9.46 18.37
N LYS A 116 -4.74 -9.61 19.71
CA LYS A 116 -3.98 -8.83 20.71
C LYS A 116 -2.58 -9.40 21.00
N GLY A 117 -2.09 -10.30 20.16
CA GLY A 117 -0.71 -10.76 20.20
C GLY A 117 0.15 -9.92 19.27
N TYR A 118 1.46 -9.91 19.51
CA TYR A 118 2.42 -9.25 18.63
C TYR A 118 2.49 -9.97 17.26
N ARG A 119 2.73 -9.20 16.21
CA ARG A 119 2.86 -9.63 14.80
C ARG A 119 4.10 -8.98 14.18
N GLY A 120 4.50 -9.43 12.99
CA GLY A 120 5.65 -8.90 12.26
C GLY A 120 6.58 -10.02 11.80
N PRO A 121 7.75 -10.20 12.44
CA PRO A 121 8.59 -11.39 12.25
C PRO A 121 7.81 -12.69 12.36
N GLY A 122 8.17 -13.68 11.54
CA GLY A 122 7.42 -14.93 11.46
C GLY A 122 7.44 -15.74 12.76
N ALA A 123 8.54 -15.58 13.50
CA ALA A 123 8.72 -16.17 14.82
C ALA A 123 7.57 -15.83 15.80
N LEU A 124 7.05 -14.60 15.77
CA LEU A 124 6.01 -14.14 16.71
C LEU A 124 4.69 -14.91 16.56
N ASN A 125 4.44 -15.48 15.39
CA ASN A 125 3.19 -16.16 15.08
C ASN A 125 3.39 -17.67 14.82
N GLY A 126 4.58 -18.21 15.12
CA GLY A 126 4.89 -19.64 15.06
C GLY A 126 5.10 -20.18 13.65
N TYR A 127 5.73 -19.40 12.75
CA TYR A 127 6.13 -19.88 11.43
C TYR A 127 7.55 -19.45 11.08
N ALA A 128 8.03 -19.87 9.90
CA ALA A 128 9.39 -19.59 9.45
C ALA A 128 9.70 -18.09 9.52
N ASP A 129 10.83 -17.78 10.16
CA ASP A 129 11.27 -16.41 10.40
C ASP A 129 12.32 -16.00 9.37
N ASN A 130 12.30 -14.73 8.96
CA ASN A 130 13.35 -14.17 8.11
C ASN A 130 14.17 -13.13 8.91
N PRO A 131 15.35 -13.50 9.42
CA PRO A 131 16.18 -12.59 10.22
C PRO A 131 16.78 -11.44 9.41
N THR A 132 16.73 -11.47 8.07
CA THR A 132 17.21 -10.36 7.22
C THR A 132 16.20 -9.23 7.09
N HIS A 133 14.95 -9.48 7.50
CA HIS A 133 13.91 -8.46 7.50
C HIS A 133 14.09 -7.50 8.66
N ASP A 134 13.73 -6.25 8.39
CA ASP A 134 13.41 -5.23 9.37
C ASP A 134 12.28 -5.75 10.32
N PRO A 135 12.55 -5.99 11.63
CA PRO A 135 11.62 -6.66 12.53
C PRO A 135 10.56 -5.70 13.09
N ILE A 136 9.69 -5.19 12.22
CA ILE A 136 8.62 -4.27 12.61
C ILE A 136 7.55 -5.02 13.39
N ILE A 137 7.15 -4.48 14.54
CA ILE A 137 6.21 -5.15 15.47
C ILE A 137 4.83 -4.47 15.43
N TYR A 138 3.79 -5.28 15.31
CA TYR A 138 2.40 -4.82 15.33
C TYR A 138 1.58 -5.44 16.46
N ASP A 139 0.56 -4.71 16.94
CA ASP A 139 -0.56 -5.22 17.73
C ASP A 139 -1.88 -4.76 17.11
N TYR A 140 -2.64 -5.70 16.57
CA TYR A 140 -3.91 -5.43 15.92
C TYR A 140 -5.02 -5.03 16.89
N GLY A 141 -4.83 -5.23 18.20
CA GLY A 141 -5.70 -4.72 19.26
C GLY A 141 -5.68 -3.19 19.40
N LEU A 142 -4.68 -2.52 18.82
CA LEU A 142 -4.55 -1.05 18.82
C LEU A 142 -5.38 -0.36 17.72
N VAL A 143 -5.79 -1.11 16.69
CA VAL A 143 -6.52 -0.55 15.55
C VAL A 143 -7.84 0.07 16.04
N HIS A 144 -8.06 1.33 15.68
CA HIS A 144 -9.24 2.09 16.07
C HIS A 144 -9.62 3.10 14.96
N PRO A 145 -10.39 2.67 13.95
CA PRO A 145 -10.62 3.45 12.72
C PRO A 145 -11.28 4.83 12.94
N TRP A 146 -11.87 5.06 14.12
CA TRP A 146 -12.55 6.32 14.46
C TRP A 146 -11.63 7.44 14.97
N SER A 147 -10.40 7.10 15.33
CA SER A 147 -9.40 8.05 15.83
C SER A 147 -8.32 8.25 14.80
N ASP A 148 -7.72 9.42 14.74
CA ASP A 148 -6.63 9.74 13.82
C ASP A 148 -5.32 9.06 14.30
N THR A 149 -4.27 9.06 13.48
CA THR A 149 -2.97 8.52 13.92
C THR A 149 -1.80 9.34 13.42
N ILE A 150 -0.71 9.40 14.21
CA ILE A 150 0.55 9.98 13.80
C ILE A 150 1.64 8.91 13.81
N THR A 151 2.41 8.84 12.72
CA THR A 151 3.50 7.89 12.61
C THR A 151 4.73 8.51 11.98
N ASN A 152 5.92 8.05 12.36
CA ASN A 152 7.15 8.40 11.65
C ASN A 152 7.46 7.34 10.61
N ALA A 153 7.47 7.73 9.35
CA ALA A 153 7.79 6.84 8.25
C ALA A 153 8.95 7.46 7.44
N ALA A 154 10.14 6.87 7.58
CA ALA A 154 11.40 7.34 6.99
C ALA A 154 11.84 8.77 7.34
N GLY A 155 11.61 9.23 8.56
CA GLY A 155 12.04 10.55 9.01
C GLY A 155 11.03 11.67 8.71
N THR A 156 9.90 11.34 8.07
CA THR A 156 8.76 12.23 7.93
C THR A 156 7.68 11.80 8.91
N TRP A 157 7.27 12.71 9.78
CA TRP A 157 6.09 12.49 10.60
C TRP A 157 4.84 12.78 9.80
N THR A 158 3.97 11.80 9.76
CA THR A 158 2.74 11.84 8.98
C THR A 158 1.58 11.62 9.91
N GLU A 159 0.69 12.60 9.95
CA GLU A 159 -0.62 12.47 10.57
C GLU A 159 -1.64 12.06 9.51
N TYR A 160 -2.31 10.94 9.76
CA TYR A 160 -3.40 10.46 8.95
C TYR A 160 -4.72 10.93 9.57
N LEU A 161 -5.42 11.75 8.80
CA LEU A 161 -6.63 12.47 9.14
C LEU A 161 -7.78 12.03 8.23
N THR A 162 -7.97 10.72 8.03
CA THR A 162 -8.96 10.22 7.07
C THR A 162 -10.33 10.89 7.33
N PRO A 163 -10.98 11.43 6.28
CA PRO A 163 -12.18 12.25 6.46
C PRO A 163 -13.29 11.59 7.27
N LYS A 164 -14.07 12.40 8.00
CA LYS A 164 -15.14 11.90 8.89
C LYS A 164 -16.35 11.40 8.11
N GLU A 165 -16.49 11.79 6.85
CA GLU A 165 -17.39 11.22 5.85
C GLU A 165 -17.13 9.72 5.64
N ILE A 166 -15.91 9.24 5.92
CA ILE A 166 -15.54 7.82 5.92
C ILE A 166 -15.53 7.29 7.35
N THR A 167 -14.64 7.80 8.21
CA THR A 167 -14.38 7.19 9.53
C THR A 167 -15.54 7.36 10.51
N GLY A 168 -16.28 8.47 10.39
CA GLY A 168 -17.45 8.77 11.21
C GLY A 168 -18.69 7.93 10.85
N ARG A 169 -18.74 7.33 9.65
CA ARG A 169 -19.84 6.44 9.24
C ARG A 169 -19.64 4.99 9.66
N ILE A 170 -18.43 4.60 10.06
CA ILE A 170 -18.13 3.23 10.47
C ILE A 170 -18.89 2.90 11.75
N SER A 171 -19.86 2.01 11.65
CA SER A 171 -20.64 1.51 12.77
C SER A 171 -19.90 0.40 13.53
N ARG A 172 -19.19 -0.45 12.79
CA ARG A 172 -18.53 -1.67 13.28
C ARG A 172 -17.23 -1.91 12.54
N GLY A 173 -16.23 -2.39 13.27
CA GLY A 173 -14.93 -2.75 12.73
C GLY A 173 -14.59 -4.20 13.07
N TYR A 174 -13.94 -4.90 12.16
CA TYR A 174 -13.40 -6.24 12.37
C TYR A 174 -11.96 -6.33 11.88
N ILE A 175 -11.22 -7.28 12.42
CA ILE A 175 -9.89 -7.64 11.97
C ILE A 175 -9.79 -9.15 11.73
N CYS A 176 -9.40 -9.51 10.51
CA CYS A 176 -9.07 -10.87 10.13
C CYS A 176 -7.57 -11.10 10.28
N TYR A 177 -7.23 -12.14 11.04
CA TYR A 177 -5.85 -12.48 11.39
C TYR A 177 -5.66 -13.99 11.40
N ARG A 178 -4.42 -14.45 11.23
CA ARG A 178 -4.04 -15.85 11.45
C ARG A 178 -3.75 -16.07 12.93
N PRO A 179 -4.42 -17.01 13.61
CA PRO A 179 -4.08 -17.34 14.99
C PRO A 179 -2.65 -17.90 15.11
N ALA A 180 -1.98 -17.59 16.22
CA ALA A 180 -0.61 -18.06 16.46
C ALA A 180 -0.49 -19.59 16.45
N GLY A 181 0.55 -20.09 15.78
CA GLY A 181 0.82 -21.52 15.62
C GLY A 181 -0.15 -22.27 14.71
N LYS A 182 -0.99 -21.57 13.95
CA LYS A 182 -1.87 -22.20 12.95
C LYS A 182 -1.27 -22.08 11.53
N PRO A 183 -1.64 -22.98 10.60
CA PRO A 183 -1.19 -22.91 9.21
C PRO A 183 -1.54 -21.57 8.55
N GLU A 184 -0.82 -21.17 7.50
CA GLU A 184 -1.05 -19.91 6.76
C GLU A 184 -2.48 -19.74 6.25
N THR A 185 -3.13 -20.85 5.89
CA THR A 185 -4.52 -20.86 5.43
C THR A 185 -5.55 -20.64 6.54
N ALA A 186 -5.15 -20.71 7.81
CA ALA A 186 -6.03 -20.50 8.94
C ALA A 186 -6.33 -19.01 9.14
N SER A 187 -7.60 -18.69 9.39
CA SER A 187 -8.04 -17.32 9.66
C SER A 187 -9.04 -17.28 10.80
N ALA A 188 -8.98 -16.22 11.59
CA ALA A 188 -9.91 -15.87 12.64
C ALA A 188 -10.33 -14.41 12.49
N MET A 189 -11.47 -14.06 13.07
CA MET A 189 -12.04 -12.72 13.02
C MET A 189 -12.26 -12.23 14.44
N ALA A 190 -11.86 -10.99 14.72
CA ALA A 190 -12.22 -10.31 15.96
C ALA A 190 -12.93 -8.98 15.65
N GLU A 191 -13.89 -8.61 16.50
CA GLU A 191 -14.50 -7.29 16.45
C GLU A 191 -13.59 -6.26 17.14
N ILE A 192 -13.41 -5.11 16.50
CA ILE A 192 -12.60 -4.01 17.00
C ILE A 192 -13.35 -3.33 18.15
N SER A 193 -12.62 -3.04 19.24
CA SER A 193 -13.19 -2.34 20.39
C SER A 193 -13.67 -0.95 20.01
N ARG A 194 -14.96 -0.68 20.29
CA ARG A 194 -15.57 0.65 20.14
C ARG A 194 -15.42 1.52 21.39
N LYS A 195 -14.67 1.05 22.40
CA LYS A 195 -14.42 1.83 23.61
C LYS A 195 -13.79 3.16 23.16
N HIS A 196 -14.37 4.28 23.59
CA HIS A 196 -13.95 5.65 23.23
C HIS A 196 -14.25 6.13 21.81
N ALA A 197 -14.91 5.34 20.97
CA ALA A 197 -15.45 5.87 19.72
C ALA A 197 -16.50 6.95 20.07
N ARG A 198 -16.32 8.18 19.58
CA ARG A 198 -17.40 9.17 19.59
C ARG A 198 -18.55 8.53 18.82
N ARG A 199 -19.64 8.19 19.52
CA ARG A 199 -20.80 7.52 18.93
C ARG A 199 -21.41 8.47 17.90
N ASN A 200 -21.04 8.31 16.63
CA ASN A 200 -21.99 8.66 15.59
C ASN A 200 -23.09 7.60 15.64
N ARG A 201 -24.24 7.96 16.22
CA ARG A 201 -25.37 7.04 16.37
C ARG A 201 -25.93 6.62 15.00
N ASP A 202 -25.61 7.38 13.97
CA ASP A 202 -26.12 7.23 12.61
C ASP A 202 -25.12 6.54 11.67
N GLY A 203 -23.96 6.11 12.19
CA GLY A 203 -23.01 5.32 11.41
C GLY A 203 -23.62 3.97 10.98
N SER A 204 -23.50 3.65 9.70
CA SER A 204 -24.06 2.45 9.06
C SER A 204 -23.02 1.50 8.47
N ASP A 205 -21.79 1.99 8.27
CA ASP A 205 -20.79 1.30 7.46
C ASP A 205 -20.07 0.25 8.29
N ILE A 206 -19.49 -0.75 7.62
CA ILE A 206 -18.77 -1.84 8.29
C ILE A 206 -17.38 -1.95 7.70
N LEU A 207 -16.36 -1.89 8.55
CA LEU A 207 -14.97 -2.06 8.14
C LEU A 207 -14.46 -3.45 8.54
N LEU A 208 -13.79 -4.15 7.63
CA LEU A 208 -13.13 -5.44 7.86
C LEU A 208 -11.68 -5.37 7.40
N ALA A 209 -10.76 -5.13 8.34
CA ALA A 209 -9.33 -5.12 8.07
C ALA A 209 -8.79 -6.56 7.93
N PHE A 210 -7.75 -6.76 7.12
CA PHE A 210 -7.12 -8.06 6.92
C PHE A 210 -5.60 -7.97 6.97
N GLU A 211 -4.99 -8.98 7.60
CA GLU A 211 -3.55 -9.19 7.54
C GLU A 211 -3.10 -9.88 6.24
N GLY A 212 -1.79 -9.87 6.02
CA GLY A 212 -1.10 -10.68 5.04
C GLY A 212 0.40 -10.55 5.19
N GLY A 213 1.15 -10.92 4.16
CA GLY A 213 2.61 -10.98 4.16
C GLY A 213 3.27 -10.17 3.04
N THR A 214 4.42 -9.57 3.36
CA THR A 214 5.36 -8.99 2.40
C THR A 214 6.78 -9.48 2.68
N GLY A 215 7.69 -9.35 1.70
CA GLY A 215 9.09 -9.75 1.80
C GLY A 215 9.42 -11.16 1.28
N ASP A 216 8.44 -11.85 0.69
CA ASP A 216 8.64 -13.17 0.11
C ASP A 216 8.75 -13.07 -1.43
N LYS A 217 9.91 -13.46 -1.97
CA LYS A 217 10.17 -13.58 -3.42
C LYS A 217 9.98 -15.00 -3.94
N GLY A 218 9.60 -15.95 -3.10
CA GLY A 218 9.46 -17.38 -3.41
C GLY A 218 10.78 -18.14 -3.38
N GLU A 219 11.81 -17.57 -2.75
CA GLU A 219 13.12 -18.17 -2.55
C GLU A 219 13.16 -18.95 -1.23
N GLU A 220 13.93 -20.03 -1.19
CA GLU A 220 14.09 -20.81 0.04
C GLU A 220 14.70 -19.95 1.15
N GLY A 221 14.16 -20.07 2.37
CA GLY A 221 14.64 -19.31 3.53
C GLY A 221 14.27 -17.83 3.55
N GLN A 222 13.42 -17.34 2.63
CA GLN A 222 12.92 -15.96 2.63
C GLN A 222 11.40 -15.87 2.86
N PRO A 223 10.87 -16.37 3.99
CA PRO A 223 9.45 -16.25 4.29
C PRO A 223 9.03 -14.79 4.49
N HIS A 224 7.74 -14.50 4.27
CA HIS A 224 7.18 -13.17 4.45
C HIS A 224 7.13 -12.74 5.93
N SER A 225 7.22 -11.44 6.18
CA SER A 225 6.80 -10.82 7.45
C SER A 225 5.32 -10.47 7.38
N GLN A 226 4.61 -10.70 8.49
CA GLN A 226 3.20 -10.35 8.62
C GLN A 226 2.99 -8.84 8.81
N SER A 227 1.91 -8.30 8.25
CA SER A 227 1.47 -6.92 8.44
C SER A 227 -0.03 -6.78 8.17
N LEU A 228 -0.62 -5.65 8.59
CA LEU A 228 -1.95 -5.25 8.16
C LEU A 228 -1.88 -4.76 6.70
N MET A 229 -2.58 -5.45 5.80
CA MET A 229 -2.40 -5.25 4.35
C MET A 229 -3.52 -4.45 3.69
N GLY A 230 -4.67 -4.31 4.35
CA GLY A 230 -5.78 -3.55 3.81
C GLY A 230 -7.07 -3.75 4.59
N PHE A 231 -8.17 -3.32 3.98
CA PHE A 231 -9.51 -3.50 4.54
C PHE A 231 -10.58 -3.57 3.45
N ILE A 232 -11.76 -4.03 3.86
CA ILE A 232 -13.01 -3.96 3.11
C ILE A 232 -13.94 -3.00 3.86
N LEU A 233 -14.42 -1.96 3.19
CA LEU A 233 -15.47 -1.08 3.70
C LEU A 233 -16.78 -1.41 2.99
N LEU A 234 -17.78 -1.84 3.75
CA LEU A 234 -19.14 -2.01 3.29
C LEU A 234 -19.87 -0.69 3.54
N ARG A 235 -20.00 0.13 2.50
CA ARG A 235 -20.64 1.44 2.58
C ARG A 235 -22.12 1.30 2.33
N GLN A 236 -22.94 1.68 3.29
CA GLN A 236 -24.39 1.66 3.13
C GLN A 236 -24.85 2.89 2.34
N LYS A 237 -25.68 2.65 1.31
CA LYS A 237 -26.36 3.68 0.54
C LYS A 237 -27.71 4.02 1.16
N ASP A 238 -28.20 5.22 0.86
CA ASP A 238 -29.50 5.69 1.33
C ASP A 238 -30.67 4.85 0.77
N SER A 239 -30.48 4.21 -0.40
CA SER A 239 -31.45 3.26 -0.98
C SER A 239 -31.65 1.97 -0.16
N GLY A 240 -30.78 1.69 0.82
CA GLY A 240 -30.74 0.40 1.50
C GLY A 240 -29.80 -0.63 0.83
N ASP A 241 -29.24 -0.33 -0.34
CA ASP A 241 -28.14 -1.09 -0.95
C ASP A 241 -26.79 -0.75 -0.33
N TYR A 242 -25.73 -1.42 -0.77
CA TYR A 242 -24.39 -1.15 -0.29
C TYR A 242 -23.34 -1.42 -1.36
N ASP A 243 -22.23 -0.70 -1.25
CA ASP A 243 -21.03 -0.91 -2.05
C ASP A 243 -19.96 -1.61 -1.20
N ALA A 244 -19.13 -2.43 -1.85
CA ALA A 244 -17.95 -3.02 -1.24
C ALA A 244 -16.69 -2.34 -1.78
N HIS A 245 -15.96 -1.63 -0.93
CA HIS A 245 -14.67 -1.02 -1.28
C HIS A 245 -13.53 -1.82 -0.64
N ILE A 246 -12.65 -2.38 -1.45
CA ILE A 246 -11.49 -3.17 -1.04
C ILE A 246 -10.25 -2.31 -1.24
N ALA A 247 -9.60 -1.90 -0.16
CA ALA A 247 -8.44 -1.02 -0.20
C ALA A 247 -7.19 -1.75 0.32
N PHE A 248 -6.10 -1.64 -0.44
CA PHE A 248 -4.80 -2.18 -0.06
C PHE A 248 -3.84 -1.06 0.36
N ARG A 249 -3.07 -1.34 1.41
CA ARG A 249 -1.98 -0.49 1.91
C ARG A 249 -0.80 -0.56 0.96
N GLY A 250 -0.14 0.57 0.70
CA GLY A 250 1.13 0.60 -0.01
C GLY A 250 2.36 0.44 0.87
N SER A 251 3.54 0.62 0.27
CA SER A 251 4.81 0.35 0.93
C SER A 251 5.03 1.33 2.08
N ARG A 252 5.63 0.82 3.15
CA ARG A 252 6.23 1.64 4.20
C ARG A 252 7.27 2.56 3.57
N SER A 253 7.23 3.86 3.86
CA SER A 253 8.38 4.70 3.57
C SER A 253 9.55 4.23 4.46
N GLY A 254 10.51 3.57 3.83
CA GLY A 254 11.92 3.58 4.21
C GLY A 254 12.63 4.53 3.25
N SER A 255 13.87 4.93 3.52
CA SER A 255 14.67 5.67 2.53
C SER A 255 14.69 4.89 1.21
N ALA A 256 13.92 5.36 0.21
CA ALA A 256 13.72 4.66 -1.07
C ALA A 256 15.06 4.34 -1.76
N ALA A 257 16.04 5.24 -1.63
CA ALA A 257 17.38 5.07 -2.14
C ALA A 257 18.16 3.93 -1.46
N ARG A 258 18.05 3.77 -0.13
CA ARG A 258 18.78 2.74 0.62
C ARG A 258 18.08 1.37 0.55
N ALA A 259 16.74 1.38 0.62
CA ALA A 259 15.92 0.17 0.52
C ALA A 259 16.04 -0.47 -0.87
N ALA A 260 16.09 0.34 -1.93
CA ALA A 260 16.34 -0.15 -3.28
C ALA A 260 17.66 -0.96 -3.34
N VAL A 261 18.78 -0.39 -2.89
CA VAL A 261 20.12 -1.03 -2.95
C VAL A 261 20.19 -2.35 -2.17
N GLN A 262 19.51 -2.46 -1.02
CA GLN A 262 19.58 -3.64 -0.13
C GLN A 262 18.62 -4.76 -0.51
N SER A 263 17.58 -4.47 -1.31
CA SER A 263 16.53 -5.41 -1.69
C SER A 263 16.67 -5.93 -3.14
N PHE A 264 17.69 -5.50 -3.90
CA PHE A 264 17.95 -5.95 -5.28
C PHE A 264 18.44 -7.39 -5.40
N SER A 265 19.06 -7.97 -4.36
CA SER A 265 19.44 -9.39 -4.40
C SER A 265 18.22 -10.29 -4.34
N ASP A 266 18.19 -11.35 -5.15
CA ASP A 266 17.16 -12.38 -5.09
C ASP A 266 17.43 -13.36 -3.94
N GLY A 267 18.68 -13.83 -3.75
CA GLY A 267 19.03 -14.80 -2.71
C GLY A 267 19.36 -14.22 -1.33
N ASP A 268 19.64 -12.91 -1.25
CA ASP A 268 20.05 -12.22 -0.01
C ASP A 268 19.24 -10.93 0.21
N ALA A 269 17.95 -10.91 -0.11
CA ALA A 269 17.13 -9.72 0.08
C ALA A 269 17.10 -9.33 1.58
N LYS A 270 17.44 -8.08 1.90
CA LYS A 270 17.45 -7.57 3.29
C LYS A 270 16.73 -6.23 3.40
N GLY A 271 16.30 -5.92 4.61
CA GLY A 271 15.66 -4.65 4.95
C GLY A 271 14.14 -4.76 4.97
N ASN A 272 13.47 -3.71 4.50
CA ASN A 272 12.02 -3.58 4.64
C ASN A 272 11.27 -4.60 3.75
N PRO A 273 10.43 -5.47 4.33
CA PRO A 273 9.70 -6.49 3.57
C PRO A 273 8.82 -5.95 2.42
N ASP A 274 8.28 -4.73 2.51
CA ASP A 274 7.44 -4.16 1.44
C ASP A 274 8.29 -3.86 0.19
N TRP A 275 9.50 -3.32 0.39
CA TRP A 275 10.44 -3.03 -0.70
C TRP A 275 11.00 -4.31 -1.33
N ILE A 276 11.23 -5.35 -0.53
CA ILE A 276 11.63 -6.67 -1.05
C ILE A 276 10.53 -7.22 -1.98
N THR A 277 9.26 -7.05 -1.61
CA THR A 277 8.12 -7.38 -2.47
C THR A 277 8.10 -6.53 -3.74
N ASP A 278 8.28 -5.22 -3.65
CA ASP A 278 8.33 -4.30 -4.81
C ASP A 278 9.48 -4.63 -5.78
N LEU A 279 10.61 -5.12 -5.27
CA LEU A 279 11.80 -5.46 -6.07
C LEU A 279 11.87 -6.94 -6.46
N GLY A 280 10.80 -7.72 -6.26
CA GLY A 280 10.68 -9.08 -6.79
C GLY A 280 10.34 -9.11 -8.28
N TYR A 281 11.09 -8.38 -9.12
CA TYR A 281 10.76 -8.02 -10.51
C TYR A 281 10.72 -9.18 -11.50
N ASN A 282 11.27 -10.34 -11.15
CA ASN A 282 11.14 -11.53 -11.99
C ASN A 282 9.66 -11.83 -12.23
N LYS A 283 9.31 -12.18 -13.47
CA LYS A 283 7.93 -12.46 -13.83
C LYS A 283 7.66 -13.96 -13.73
N LEU A 284 6.55 -14.34 -13.13
CA LEU A 284 6.08 -15.72 -13.05
C LEU A 284 5.12 -16.00 -14.19
N SER A 285 5.38 -17.08 -14.93
CA SER A 285 4.39 -17.68 -15.83
C SER A 285 3.31 -18.41 -15.03
N ALA A 286 2.22 -18.81 -15.70
CA ALA A 286 1.19 -19.63 -15.09
C ALA A 286 1.77 -20.91 -14.43
N GLY A 287 2.70 -21.59 -15.10
CA GLY A 287 3.34 -22.81 -14.61
C GLY A 287 4.31 -22.60 -13.43
N GLN A 288 4.73 -21.36 -13.17
CA GLN A 288 5.62 -21.01 -12.05
C GLN A 288 4.87 -20.45 -10.83
N GLY A 289 3.57 -20.74 -10.72
CA GLY A 289 2.71 -20.24 -9.65
C GLY A 289 2.03 -18.91 -9.94
N GLY A 290 2.23 -18.33 -11.14
CA GLY A 290 1.51 -17.13 -11.60
C GLY A 290 0.02 -17.36 -11.83
N ALA A 291 -0.40 -18.62 -12.03
CA ALA A 291 -1.80 -18.98 -12.33
C ALA A 291 -2.80 -18.59 -11.23
N LEU A 292 -2.34 -18.39 -9.99
CA LEU A 292 -3.16 -17.84 -8.92
C LEU A 292 -3.69 -16.43 -9.28
N ILE A 293 -2.87 -15.64 -9.97
CA ILE A 293 -3.16 -14.26 -10.34
C ILE A 293 -3.72 -14.19 -11.76
N SER A 294 -3.10 -14.88 -12.71
CA SER A 294 -3.54 -14.90 -14.09
C SER A 294 -3.09 -16.17 -14.79
N THR A 295 -3.99 -16.77 -15.55
CA THR A 295 -3.65 -17.84 -16.52
C THR A 295 -3.15 -17.27 -17.85
N THR A 296 -3.19 -15.94 -18.04
CA THR A 296 -2.76 -15.22 -19.25
C THR A 296 -1.60 -14.28 -18.95
N GLY A 297 -0.52 -14.37 -19.73
CA GLY A 297 0.69 -13.57 -19.54
C GLY A 297 1.48 -13.91 -18.28
N HIS A 298 2.48 -13.10 -17.98
CA HIS A 298 3.34 -13.24 -16.81
C HIS A 298 3.11 -12.10 -15.82
N VAL A 299 3.11 -12.44 -14.54
CA VAL A 299 2.84 -11.52 -13.43
C VAL A 299 4.07 -11.30 -12.56
N HIS A 300 4.15 -10.17 -11.89
CA HIS A 300 5.27 -9.83 -11.01
C HIS A 300 5.35 -10.78 -9.80
N ARG A 301 6.50 -11.43 -9.62
CA ARG A 301 6.70 -12.48 -8.60
C ARG A 301 6.41 -12.00 -7.19
N GLY A 302 7.00 -10.86 -6.77
CA GLY A 302 6.81 -10.35 -5.41
C GLY A 302 5.34 -10.11 -5.05
N PHE A 303 4.58 -9.43 -5.92
CA PHE A 303 3.15 -9.18 -5.70
C PHE A 303 2.32 -10.47 -5.74
N ALA A 304 2.63 -11.40 -6.62
CA ALA A 304 1.97 -12.71 -6.67
C ALA A 304 2.19 -13.52 -5.38
N ARG A 305 3.40 -13.52 -4.84
CA ARG A 305 3.73 -14.14 -3.54
C ARG A 305 3.02 -13.47 -2.37
N SER A 306 3.01 -12.14 -2.33
CA SER A 306 2.23 -11.41 -1.32
C SER A 306 0.74 -11.77 -1.37
N MET A 307 0.14 -11.89 -2.57
CA MET A 307 -1.24 -12.36 -2.72
C MET A 307 -1.49 -13.79 -2.24
N GLN A 308 -0.53 -14.70 -2.32
CA GLN A 308 -0.68 -16.05 -1.76
C GLN A 308 -0.99 -16.00 -0.27
N SER A 309 -0.35 -15.08 0.47
CA SER A 309 -0.59 -14.88 1.89
C SER A 309 -1.82 -14.04 2.23
N ILE A 310 -2.22 -13.10 1.36
CA ILE A 310 -3.33 -12.16 1.61
C ILE A 310 -4.70 -12.78 1.28
N LEU A 311 -4.78 -13.55 0.19
CA LEU A 311 -6.06 -14.02 -0.33
C LEU A 311 -6.90 -14.83 0.68
N PRO A 312 -6.37 -15.78 1.47
CA PRO A 312 -7.22 -16.53 2.41
C PRO A 312 -7.89 -15.61 3.46
N GLN A 313 -7.17 -14.60 3.94
CA GLN A 313 -7.60 -13.66 4.98
C GLN A 313 -8.62 -12.67 4.41
N LEU A 314 -8.36 -12.16 3.19
CA LEU A 314 -9.28 -11.29 2.47
C LEU A 314 -10.57 -12.04 2.10
N THR A 315 -10.47 -13.28 1.58
CA THR A 315 -11.64 -14.12 1.29
C THR A 315 -12.46 -14.39 2.55
N ARG A 316 -11.83 -14.56 3.72
CA ARG A 316 -12.54 -14.67 5.00
C ARG A 316 -13.29 -13.38 5.35
N CYS A 317 -12.72 -12.21 5.12
CA CYS A 317 -13.42 -10.93 5.26
C CYS A 317 -14.63 -10.83 4.33
N LEU A 318 -14.48 -11.21 3.05
CA LEU A 318 -15.59 -11.21 2.09
C LEU A 318 -16.73 -12.15 2.52
N GLN A 319 -16.42 -13.36 2.99
CA GLN A 319 -17.43 -14.27 3.54
C GLN A 319 -18.16 -13.66 4.75
N LYS A 320 -17.43 -12.99 5.65
CA LYS A 320 -18.03 -12.28 6.78
C LYS A 320 -18.91 -11.12 6.30
N ALA A 321 -18.49 -10.39 5.27
CA ALA A 321 -19.29 -9.33 4.65
C ALA A 321 -20.61 -9.86 4.09
N ALA A 322 -20.56 -10.94 3.29
CA ALA A 322 -21.75 -11.61 2.79
C ALA A 322 -22.68 -12.06 3.93
N ALA A 323 -22.15 -12.65 5.00
CA ALA A 323 -22.94 -13.04 6.16
C ALA A 323 -23.60 -11.85 6.88
N LEU A 324 -22.86 -10.75 7.07
CA LEU A 324 -23.39 -9.52 7.69
C LEU A 324 -24.48 -8.86 6.85
N LYS A 325 -24.43 -9.04 5.53
CA LYS A 325 -25.44 -8.56 4.57
C LYS A 325 -26.46 -9.63 4.19
N LYS A 326 -26.57 -10.70 4.98
CA LYS A 326 -27.56 -11.79 4.82
C LYS A 326 -27.56 -12.41 3.42
N GLY A 327 -26.38 -12.53 2.80
CA GLY A 327 -26.19 -13.09 1.46
C GLY A 327 -26.50 -12.13 0.32
N LYS A 328 -27.00 -10.92 0.57
CA LYS A 328 -27.16 -9.88 -0.46
C LYS A 328 -25.78 -9.54 -1.03
N ALA A 329 -25.67 -9.48 -2.35
CA ALA A 329 -24.46 -9.02 -3.04
C ALA A 329 -24.34 -7.49 -2.95
N PRO A 330 -23.11 -6.92 -3.01
CA PRO A 330 -22.95 -5.49 -3.16
C PRO A 330 -23.46 -5.04 -4.53
N GLU A 331 -23.89 -3.80 -4.64
CA GLU A 331 -24.24 -3.19 -5.92
C GLU A 331 -22.99 -2.92 -6.76
N ASN A 332 -21.96 -2.31 -6.15
CA ASN A 332 -20.65 -2.14 -6.76
C ASN A 332 -19.52 -2.76 -5.94
N ILE A 333 -18.47 -3.19 -6.65
CA ILE A 333 -17.21 -3.62 -6.06
C ILE A 333 -16.12 -2.69 -6.56
N PHE A 334 -15.55 -1.93 -5.64
CA PHE A 334 -14.39 -1.08 -5.91
C PHE A 334 -13.14 -1.72 -5.31
N VAL A 335 -12.05 -1.72 -6.05
CA VAL A 335 -10.73 -2.16 -5.59
C VAL A 335 -9.76 -1.02 -5.77
N THR A 336 -9.02 -0.69 -4.72
CA THR A 336 -8.13 0.45 -4.75
C THR A 336 -6.85 0.27 -3.93
N GLY A 337 -5.87 1.11 -4.22
CA GLY A 337 -4.63 1.20 -3.48
C GLY A 337 -3.66 2.18 -4.11
N HIS A 338 -2.71 2.61 -3.28
CA HIS A 338 -1.62 3.50 -3.66
C HIS A 338 -0.28 2.77 -3.66
N SER A 339 0.65 3.09 -4.57
CA SER A 339 1.99 2.48 -4.64
C SER A 339 1.91 0.94 -4.69
N LEU A 340 2.63 0.21 -3.84
CA LEU A 340 2.46 -1.25 -3.65
C LEU A 340 0.99 -1.65 -3.48
N GLY A 341 0.18 -0.87 -2.76
CA GLY A 341 -1.24 -1.16 -2.57
C GLY A 341 -2.00 -1.14 -3.90
N GLY A 342 -1.62 -0.24 -4.81
CA GLY A 342 -2.15 -0.23 -6.18
C GLY A 342 -1.72 -1.47 -6.98
N ALA A 343 -0.50 -1.97 -6.75
CA ALA A 343 -0.03 -3.22 -7.35
C ALA A 343 -0.80 -4.44 -6.83
N LEU A 344 -1.04 -4.50 -5.51
CA LEU A 344 -1.81 -5.56 -4.87
C LEU A 344 -3.29 -5.49 -5.29
N ALA A 345 -3.85 -4.29 -5.46
CA ALA A 345 -5.19 -4.09 -6.01
C ALA A 345 -5.34 -4.64 -7.44
N GLN A 346 -4.34 -4.40 -8.31
CA GLN A 346 -4.28 -5.00 -9.65
C GLN A 346 -4.20 -6.52 -9.59
N HIS A 347 -3.34 -7.06 -8.73
CA HIS A 347 -3.16 -8.51 -8.55
C HIS A 347 -4.39 -9.21 -7.97
N PHE A 348 -5.05 -8.59 -6.99
CA PHE A 348 -6.32 -9.10 -6.45
C PHE A 348 -7.39 -9.12 -7.54
N SER A 349 -7.57 -8.02 -8.28
CA SER A 349 -8.54 -7.94 -9.37
C SER A 349 -8.27 -9.02 -10.42
N ALA A 350 -7.00 -9.21 -10.79
CA ALA A 350 -6.59 -10.30 -11.68
C ALA A 350 -6.88 -11.68 -11.10
N ALA A 351 -6.55 -11.95 -9.83
CA ALA A 351 -6.78 -13.25 -9.21
C ALA A 351 -8.27 -13.66 -9.24
N ILE A 352 -9.18 -12.69 -9.15
CA ILE A 352 -10.62 -12.90 -9.28
C ILE A 352 -11.06 -13.04 -10.75
N LEU A 353 -10.54 -12.22 -11.66
CA LEU A 353 -11.04 -12.12 -13.04
C LEU A 353 -10.33 -13.06 -14.04
N LEU A 354 -9.08 -13.40 -13.78
CA LEU A 354 -8.15 -14.11 -14.69
C LEU A 354 -7.45 -15.32 -14.05
N GLY A 355 -7.36 -15.38 -12.71
CA GLY A 355 -6.72 -16.48 -11.99
C GLY A 355 -7.51 -17.78 -12.06
N ASN A 356 -6.86 -18.92 -11.79
CA ASN A 356 -7.49 -20.25 -11.85
C ASN A 356 -8.11 -20.73 -10.52
N ARG A 357 -7.80 -20.06 -9.41
CA ARG A 357 -8.20 -20.50 -8.06
C ARG A 357 -9.50 -19.85 -7.61
N TYR A 358 -9.57 -18.53 -7.71
CA TYR A 358 -10.77 -17.75 -7.37
C TYR A 358 -11.52 -17.30 -8.63
N GLY A 359 -10.81 -17.13 -9.74
CA GLY A 359 -11.40 -16.86 -11.06
C GLY A 359 -11.55 -18.10 -11.96
N PRO A 360 -11.85 -17.88 -13.24
CA PRO A 360 -12.14 -16.57 -13.85
C PRO A 360 -13.45 -15.99 -13.31
N ASP A 361 -13.58 -14.67 -13.31
CA ASP A 361 -14.82 -13.94 -12.97
C ASP A 361 -15.49 -14.36 -11.65
N GLY A 362 -14.70 -14.75 -10.66
CA GLY A 362 -15.20 -15.24 -9.37
C GLY A 362 -15.86 -16.61 -9.41
N SER A 363 -15.67 -17.41 -10.47
CA SER A 363 -16.25 -18.75 -10.60
C SER A 363 -15.29 -19.88 -10.21
N GLY A 364 -14.11 -19.55 -9.69
CA GLY A 364 -13.06 -20.53 -9.43
C GLY A 364 -13.41 -21.57 -8.35
N PRO A 365 -12.69 -22.70 -8.33
CA PRO A 365 -12.94 -23.81 -7.41
C PRO A 365 -12.80 -23.42 -5.94
N ALA A 366 -11.96 -22.44 -5.61
CA ALA A 366 -11.77 -21.96 -4.25
C ALA A 366 -12.65 -20.75 -3.91
N MET A 367 -13.44 -20.20 -4.85
CA MET A 367 -14.37 -19.13 -4.53
C MET A 367 -15.51 -19.66 -3.64
N PRO A 368 -15.71 -19.10 -2.43
CA PRO A 368 -16.83 -19.48 -1.57
C PRO A 368 -18.18 -19.30 -2.26
N SER A 369 -19.11 -20.22 -2.04
CA SER A 369 -20.47 -20.19 -2.63
C SER A 369 -21.19 -18.86 -2.39
N ALA A 370 -21.10 -18.30 -1.18
CA ALA A 370 -21.71 -17.02 -0.81
C ALA A 370 -21.18 -15.81 -1.61
N LEU A 371 -20.05 -15.96 -2.30
CA LEU A 371 -19.40 -14.90 -3.07
C LEU A 371 -19.53 -15.08 -4.58
N LYS A 372 -19.92 -16.28 -5.07
CA LYS A 372 -20.00 -16.56 -6.50
C LYS A 372 -21.01 -15.68 -7.24
N ASN A 373 -22.05 -15.22 -6.53
CA ASN A 373 -23.12 -14.38 -7.11
C ASN A 373 -22.83 -12.87 -7.00
N TRP A 374 -21.66 -12.47 -6.49
CA TRP A 374 -21.28 -11.06 -6.48
C TRP A 374 -20.95 -10.58 -7.90
N PRO A 375 -21.12 -9.28 -8.22
CA PRO A 375 -20.92 -8.74 -9.57
C PRO A 375 -19.44 -8.54 -9.91
N TRP A 376 -18.62 -9.60 -9.80
CA TRP A 376 -17.17 -9.53 -10.02
C TRP A 376 -16.81 -9.01 -11.40
N GLN A 377 -17.57 -9.36 -12.44
CA GLN A 377 -17.33 -8.88 -13.81
C GLN A 377 -17.53 -7.37 -13.99
N ASN A 378 -18.20 -6.70 -13.05
CA ASN A 378 -18.47 -5.26 -13.08
C ASN A 378 -17.54 -4.48 -12.13
N LEU A 379 -16.48 -5.14 -11.62
CA LEU A 379 -15.51 -4.57 -10.70
C LEU A 379 -14.86 -3.29 -11.25
N LYS A 380 -14.67 -2.33 -10.34
CA LYS A 380 -14.00 -1.05 -10.59
C LYS A 380 -12.62 -1.05 -9.95
N LEU A 381 -11.57 -0.92 -10.73
CA LEU A 381 -10.19 -0.82 -10.26
C LEU A 381 -9.73 0.64 -10.34
N LEU A 382 -9.35 1.22 -9.20
CA LEU A 382 -8.78 2.56 -9.10
C LEU A 382 -7.43 2.52 -8.42
N THR A 383 -6.36 2.84 -9.13
CA THR A 383 -5.00 2.78 -8.56
C THR A 383 -4.29 4.11 -8.62
N TYR A 384 -3.47 4.40 -7.62
CA TYR A 384 -2.75 5.67 -7.47
C TYR A 384 -1.25 5.45 -7.42
N GLY A 385 -0.49 6.03 -8.34
CA GLY A 385 0.97 5.85 -8.37
C GLY A 385 1.40 4.38 -8.51
N ALA A 386 0.54 3.49 -9.01
CA ALA A 386 0.82 2.06 -8.96
C ALA A 386 1.93 1.64 -9.95
N PRO A 387 2.88 0.77 -9.54
CA PRO A 387 3.91 0.26 -10.43
C PRO A 387 3.31 -0.64 -11.53
N ARG A 388 4.16 -1.01 -12.50
CA ARG A 388 3.83 -2.02 -13.53
C ARG A 388 3.94 -3.42 -12.93
N THR A 389 2.94 -4.27 -13.16
CA THR A 389 2.80 -5.51 -12.39
C THR A 389 2.76 -6.79 -13.24
N GLY A 390 2.93 -6.69 -14.56
CA GLY A 390 3.08 -7.86 -15.43
C GLY A 390 3.48 -7.48 -16.85
N ASP A 391 3.50 -8.46 -17.74
CA ASP A 391 3.80 -8.25 -19.16
C ASP A 391 2.62 -7.67 -19.95
N GLN A 392 2.80 -7.55 -21.27
CA GLN A 392 1.78 -7.00 -22.16
C GLN A 392 0.53 -7.86 -22.20
N ASP A 393 0.65 -9.18 -22.29
CA ASP A 393 -0.50 -10.08 -22.41
C ASP A 393 -1.36 -10.04 -21.15
N PHE A 394 -0.72 -10.04 -19.97
CA PHE A 394 -1.38 -9.85 -18.69
C PHE A 394 -2.12 -8.51 -18.63
N ALA A 395 -1.41 -7.42 -18.97
CA ALA A 395 -1.96 -6.08 -18.88
C ALA A 395 -3.11 -5.85 -19.88
N THR A 396 -3.02 -6.40 -21.10
CA THR A 396 -4.09 -6.39 -22.11
C THR A 396 -5.30 -7.20 -21.62
N ALA A 397 -5.07 -8.40 -21.09
CA ALA A 397 -6.14 -9.26 -20.58
C ALA A 397 -6.92 -8.58 -19.46
N LEU A 398 -6.24 -7.95 -18.50
CA LEU A 398 -6.91 -7.26 -17.41
C LEU A 398 -7.54 -5.94 -17.87
N THR A 399 -6.81 -5.09 -18.58
CA THR A 399 -7.27 -3.72 -18.92
C THR A 399 -8.36 -3.72 -19.97
N VAL A 400 -8.10 -4.39 -21.09
CA VAL A 400 -8.98 -4.32 -22.26
C VAL A 400 -10.12 -5.33 -22.13
N LYS A 401 -9.79 -6.60 -21.84
CA LYS A 401 -10.81 -7.67 -21.86
C LYS A 401 -11.70 -7.69 -20.61
N LYS A 402 -11.13 -7.40 -19.43
CA LYS A 402 -11.87 -7.49 -18.16
C LYS A 402 -12.35 -6.15 -17.64
N LEU A 403 -11.51 -5.11 -17.65
CA LEU A 403 -11.87 -3.79 -17.15
C LEU A 403 -12.52 -2.89 -18.21
N GLN A 404 -12.51 -3.32 -19.49
CA GLN A 404 -13.06 -2.59 -20.63
C GLN A 404 -12.58 -1.14 -20.68
N SER A 405 -11.29 -0.94 -20.45
CA SER A 405 -10.64 0.37 -20.44
C SER A 405 -9.56 0.44 -21.51
N GLU A 406 -9.25 1.65 -21.98
CA GLU A 406 -8.14 1.86 -22.92
C GLU A 406 -6.82 1.59 -22.21
N GLN A 407 -5.97 0.78 -22.85
CA GLN A 407 -4.65 0.48 -22.34
C GLN A 407 -3.61 1.39 -22.99
N PHE A 408 -2.82 2.06 -22.17
CA PHE A 408 -1.62 2.72 -22.64
C PHE A 408 -0.45 1.72 -22.73
N ALA A 409 0.10 1.56 -23.93
CA ALA A 409 1.29 0.77 -24.17
C ALA A 409 2.15 1.45 -25.24
N THR A 410 3.38 1.79 -24.89
CA THR A 410 4.39 2.26 -25.85
C THR A 410 5.77 1.72 -25.46
N ALA A 411 6.72 1.88 -26.37
CA ALA A 411 8.12 1.55 -26.17
C ALA A 411 9.03 2.79 -26.13
N PHE A 412 8.50 3.98 -26.48
CA PHE A 412 9.32 5.15 -26.80
C PHE A 412 8.99 6.42 -26.00
N ASN A 413 7.72 6.61 -25.60
CA ASN A 413 7.30 7.81 -24.88
C ASN A 413 6.58 7.42 -23.58
N PRO A 414 7.17 7.58 -22.40
CA PRO A 414 6.54 7.15 -21.15
C PRO A 414 5.29 7.99 -20.77
N VAL A 415 4.97 9.04 -21.53
CA VAL A 415 3.79 9.89 -21.33
C VAL A 415 2.65 9.46 -22.24
N ASP A 416 1.49 9.19 -21.64
CA ASP A 416 0.26 8.86 -22.34
C ASP A 416 -0.41 10.11 -22.91
N ARG A 417 -0.36 10.28 -24.23
CA ARG A 417 -0.97 11.43 -24.91
C ARG A 417 -2.49 11.36 -24.96
N ASN A 418 -3.07 10.18 -24.78
CA ASN A 418 -4.52 9.98 -24.76
C ASN A 418 -5.07 9.97 -23.32
N ALA A 419 -4.23 10.20 -22.31
CA ALA A 419 -4.66 10.25 -20.93
C ALA A 419 -5.73 11.34 -20.72
N ILE A 420 -6.69 11.02 -19.87
CA ILE A 420 -7.73 11.97 -19.47
C ILE A 420 -7.31 12.73 -18.22
N LYS A 421 -7.98 13.84 -17.95
CA LYS A 421 -7.79 14.63 -16.72
C LYS A 421 -8.72 14.13 -15.63
N VAL A 422 -8.42 14.48 -14.38
CA VAL A 422 -9.28 14.17 -13.23
C VAL A 422 -10.68 14.80 -13.32
N THR A 423 -10.83 15.87 -14.12
CA THR A 423 -12.10 16.55 -14.40
C THR A 423 -12.85 15.97 -15.59
N ASP A 424 -12.41 14.85 -16.17
CA ASP A 424 -13.07 14.28 -17.33
C ASP A 424 -14.42 13.64 -16.93
N PRO A 425 -15.56 14.06 -17.52
CA PRO A 425 -16.89 13.59 -17.10
C PRO A 425 -17.10 12.09 -17.35
N THR A 426 -16.32 11.46 -18.23
CA THR A 426 -16.40 10.02 -18.47
C THR A 426 -16.00 9.19 -17.25
N ILE A 427 -15.20 9.76 -16.34
CA ILE A 427 -14.82 9.10 -15.08
C ILE A 427 -16.06 8.85 -14.22
N LEU A 428 -16.88 9.87 -13.99
CA LEU A 428 -18.09 9.75 -13.19
C LEU A 428 -19.09 8.79 -13.83
N ALA A 429 -19.30 8.91 -15.14
CA ALA A 429 -20.18 8.02 -15.89
C ALA A 429 -19.75 6.55 -15.75
N ARG A 430 -18.46 6.27 -15.95
CA ARG A 430 -17.91 4.91 -15.85
C ARG A 430 -17.89 4.37 -14.43
N LEU A 431 -17.70 5.20 -13.40
CA LEU A 431 -17.66 4.72 -12.01
C LEU A 431 -19.04 4.53 -11.39
N SER A 432 -20.06 5.21 -11.90
CA SER A 432 -21.44 5.11 -11.40
C SER A 432 -22.27 4.03 -12.08
N ASP A 433 -21.84 3.55 -13.26
CA ASP A 433 -22.49 2.46 -13.98
C ASP A 433 -22.28 1.11 -13.28
N THR A 434 -23.34 0.52 -12.71
CA THR A 434 -23.28 -0.76 -11.98
C THR A 434 -23.12 -1.98 -12.88
N GLN A 435 -23.29 -1.82 -14.20
CA GLN A 435 -23.33 -2.91 -15.17
C GLN A 435 -22.03 -3.09 -15.96
N THR A 436 -21.15 -2.09 -15.96
CA THR A 436 -19.92 -2.10 -16.75
C THR A 436 -18.70 -2.07 -15.84
N PRO A 437 -17.63 -2.85 -16.03
CA PRO A 437 -16.40 -2.70 -15.26
C PRO A 437 -15.66 -1.40 -15.58
N ALA A 438 -14.65 -1.02 -14.79
CA ALA A 438 -13.76 0.10 -15.14
C ALA A 438 -12.38 -0.03 -14.51
N GLY A 439 -11.34 0.41 -15.22
CA GLY A 439 -9.98 0.49 -14.71
C GLY A 439 -9.40 1.88 -14.91
N PHE A 440 -9.11 2.60 -13.82
CA PHE A 440 -8.41 3.88 -13.84
C PHE A 440 -7.09 3.80 -13.09
N ARG A 441 -6.05 4.38 -13.69
CA ARG A 441 -4.73 4.53 -13.10
C ARG A 441 -4.40 6.00 -13.02
N VAL A 442 -4.55 6.54 -11.82
CA VAL A 442 -4.35 7.94 -11.47
C VAL A 442 -2.89 8.15 -11.09
N LEU A 443 -2.20 9.07 -11.75
CA LEU A 443 -0.78 9.28 -11.49
C LEU A 443 -0.32 10.71 -11.80
N ASN A 444 0.83 11.06 -11.25
CA ASN A 444 1.57 12.26 -11.61
C ASN A 444 2.60 11.91 -12.70
N SER A 445 2.69 12.70 -13.77
CA SER A 445 3.61 12.45 -14.89
C SER A 445 5.09 12.43 -14.51
N LYS A 446 5.45 12.96 -13.34
CA LYS A 446 6.82 12.98 -12.82
C LYS A 446 7.13 11.86 -11.83
N ASP A 447 6.13 11.06 -11.47
CA ASP A 447 6.30 9.96 -10.53
C ASP A 447 7.26 8.90 -11.12
N PRO A 448 8.43 8.68 -10.50
CA PRO A 448 9.41 7.71 -10.98
C PRO A 448 8.93 6.26 -10.92
N ILE A 449 8.00 5.93 -10.02
CA ILE A 449 7.50 4.56 -9.84
C ILE A 449 6.59 4.15 -11.00
N THR A 450 5.86 5.12 -11.57
CA THR A 450 4.96 4.89 -12.70
C THR A 450 5.59 5.14 -14.06
N THR A 451 6.63 5.99 -14.13
CA THR A 451 7.33 6.25 -15.40
C THR A 451 8.31 5.13 -15.74
N GLU A 452 8.59 4.92 -17.03
CA GLU A 452 9.24 3.70 -17.54
C GLU A 452 10.67 3.42 -17.03
N LYS A 453 11.19 4.27 -16.13
CA LYS A 453 12.60 4.46 -15.78
C LYS A 453 13.21 3.38 -14.88
N PHE A 454 12.42 2.56 -14.17
CA PHE A 454 12.97 1.67 -13.14
C PHE A 454 12.75 0.15 -13.34
N ILE A 455 11.62 -0.32 -13.89
CA ILE A 455 11.26 -1.76 -13.84
C ILE A 455 10.40 -2.22 -15.05
N GLY A 456 10.77 -3.30 -15.75
CA GLY A 456 10.01 -3.82 -16.90
C GLY A 456 8.57 -4.26 -16.60
N GLY A 457 7.65 -4.08 -17.56
CA GLY A 457 6.24 -4.46 -17.44
C GLY A 457 5.32 -3.53 -18.24
N LYS A 458 4.01 -3.67 -18.07
CA LYS A 458 3.00 -2.82 -18.73
C LYS A 458 1.95 -2.31 -17.73
N HIS A 459 1.34 -1.18 -18.09
CA HIS A 459 0.37 -0.49 -17.25
C HIS A 459 -1.02 -1.11 -17.35
N ILE A 460 -1.78 -0.99 -16.27
CA ILE A 460 -3.16 -1.47 -16.17
C ILE A 460 -4.10 -0.27 -16.01
N GLY A 461 -5.21 -0.28 -16.76
CA GLY A 461 -6.24 0.75 -16.71
C GLY A 461 -5.97 1.98 -17.59
N LYS A 462 -7.03 2.78 -17.79
CA LYS A 462 -6.99 4.09 -18.45
C LYS A 462 -6.16 5.06 -17.61
N THR A 463 -5.19 5.72 -18.24
CA THR A 463 -4.36 6.72 -17.57
C THR A 463 -5.18 7.98 -17.27
N VAL A 464 -5.08 8.44 -16.03
CA VAL A 464 -5.61 9.72 -15.56
C VAL A 464 -4.45 10.52 -14.97
N TYR A 465 -4.10 11.65 -15.58
CA TYR A 465 -3.08 12.53 -15.01
C TYR A 465 -3.71 13.52 -14.04
N VAL A 466 -3.10 13.66 -12.85
CA VAL A 466 -3.47 14.69 -11.88
C VAL A 466 -2.83 16.05 -12.19
N ASN A 467 -1.77 16.05 -13.00
CA ASN A 467 -1.04 17.25 -13.43
C ASN A 467 -1.04 17.36 -14.96
N LYS A 468 -0.65 18.52 -15.51
CA LYS A 468 -0.44 18.68 -16.97
C LYS A 468 0.94 18.11 -17.34
N PRO A 469 1.04 16.98 -18.08
CA PRO A 469 2.32 16.42 -18.48
C PRO A 469 3.05 17.35 -19.43
N LYS A 470 4.36 17.53 -19.25
CA LYS A 470 5.22 18.26 -20.19
C LYS A 470 6.00 17.26 -21.04
N ALA A 471 6.29 17.63 -22.30
CA ALA A 471 7.04 16.78 -23.23
C ALA A 471 8.41 16.32 -22.67
N PHE A 472 9.02 17.12 -21.79
CA PHE A 472 10.31 16.82 -21.16
C PHE A 472 10.21 16.10 -19.80
N ASP A 473 9.02 15.81 -19.27
CA ASP A 473 8.88 15.05 -18.01
C ASP A 473 9.48 13.63 -18.13
N ALA A 474 9.46 13.07 -19.34
CA ALA A 474 10.11 11.81 -19.67
C ALA A 474 11.63 11.82 -19.40
N VAL A 475 12.29 12.96 -19.54
CA VAL A 475 13.75 13.11 -19.36
C VAL A 475 14.11 13.90 -18.10
N SER A 476 13.13 14.46 -17.39
CA SER A 476 13.38 15.19 -16.15
C SER A 476 13.90 14.27 -15.05
N ARG A 477 14.62 14.86 -14.10
CA ARG A 477 15.08 14.15 -12.89
C ARG A 477 13.87 13.51 -12.18
N PRO A 478 14.00 12.27 -11.66
CA PRO A 478 13.00 11.64 -10.83
C PRO A 478 12.51 12.56 -9.71
N ASP A 479 11.19 12.70 -9.57
CA ASP A 479 10.57 13.41 -8.45
C ASP A 479 9.80 12.42 -7.58
N PHE A 480 10.46 11.86 -6.57
CA PHE A 480 9.83 10.90 -5.66
C PHE A 480 8.71 11.53 -4.82
N SER A 481 8.70 12.87 -4.68
CA SER A 481 7.62 13.53 -3.96
C SER A 481 6.30 13.45 -4.73
N ALA A 482 6.37 13.39 -6.07
CA ALA A 482 5.21 13.19 -6.95
C ALA A 482 4.54 11.81 -6.80
N HIS A 483 5.21 10.86 -6.14
CA HIS A 483 4.66 9.55 -5.78
C HIS A 483 3.89 9.58 -4.45
N GLU A 484 3.93 10.66 -3.68
CA GLU A 484 3.26 10.70 -2.37
C GLU A 484 1.75 10.87 -2.50
N GLN A 485 0.97 10.16 -1.66
CA GLN A 485 -0.51 10.26 -1.67
C GLN A 485 -0.97 11.70 -1.51
N ARG A 486 -0.29 12.45 -0.63
CA ARG A 486 -0.58 13.86 -0.36
C ARG A 486 -0.51 14.69 -1.63
N GLN A 487 0.57 14.56 -2.40
CA GLN A 487 0.73 15.36 -3.63
C GLN A 487 -0.31 15.00 -4.68
N ILE A 488 -0.56 13.70 -4.90
CA ILE A 488 -1.59 13.24 -5.84
C ILE A 488 -2.95 13.82 -5.44
N ARG A 489 -3.27 13.82 -4.14
CA ARG A 489 -4.51 14.39 -3.59
C ARG A 489 -4.59 15.90 -3.79
N ASP A 490 -3.54 16.63 -3.44
CA ASP A 490 -3.48 18.09 -3.55
C ASP A 490 -3.72 18.54 -5.00
N TYR A 491 -3.10 17.88 -5.98
CA TYR A 491 -3.35 18.14 -7.41
C TYR A 491 -4.80 17.86 -7.83
N MET A 492 -5.41 16.79 -7.30
CA MET A 492 -6.82 16.51 -7.57
C MET A 492 -7.73 17.60 -6.99
N LEU A 493 -7.48 18.07 -5.76
CA LEU A 493 -8.27 19.16 -5.16
C LEU A 493 -8.14 20.46 -5.94
N GLU A 494 -6.91 20.83 -6.32
CA GLU A 494 -6.65 22.02 -7.12
C GLU A 494 -7.38 21.99 -8.47
N SER A 495 -7.44 20.81 -9.10
CA SER A 495 -8.08 20.63 -10.40
C SER A 495 -9.61 20.58 -10.31
N LEU A 496 -10.15 19.85 -9.33
CA LEU A 496 -11.59 19.64 -9.19
C LEU A 496 -12.31 20.88 -8.61
N LYS A 497 -11.66 21.58 -7.68
CA LYS A 497 -12.22 22.75 -6.97
C LYS A 497 -13.63 22.50 -6.40
N ASP A 498 -13.90 21.26 -6.00
CA ASP A 498 -15.19 20.87 -5.40
C ASP A 498 -15.13 21.09 -3.88
N PRO A 499 -15.90 22.04 -3.33
CA PRO A 499 -15.87 22.38 -1.91
C PRO A 499 -16.45 21.29 -1.01
N VAL A 500 -17.15 20.28 -1.57
CA VAL A 500 -17.64 19.14 -0.80
C VAL A 500 -16.50 18.18 -0.43
N ILE A 501 -15.40 18.19 -1.19
CA ILE A 501 -14.26 17.34 -0.89
C ILE A 501 -13.55 17.86 0.37
N PRO A 502 -13.36 17.03 1.42
CA PRO A 502 -12.65 17.42 2.62
C PRO A 502 -11.24 17.93 2.32
N ALA A 503 -10.87 19.09 2.86
CA ALA A 503 -9.60 19.72 2.54
C ALA A 503 -8.37 18.88 2.96
N LEU A 504 -8.48 18.11 4.04
CA LEU A 504 -7.38 17.33 4.60
C LEU A 504 -7.74 15.85 4.73
N ALA A 505 -6.80 14.99 4.37
CA ALA A 505 -6.80 13.56 4.72
C ALA A 505 -5.45 13.10 5.29
N ILE A 506 -4.38 13.87 5.03
CA ILE A 506 -3.01 13.58 5.43
C ILE A 506 -2.28 14.91 5.67
N ARG A 507 -1.44 14.96 6.70
CA ARG A 507 -0.61 16.13 7.02
C ARG A 507 0.79 15.68 7.41
N TYR A 508 1.80 16.31 6.83
CA TYR A 508 3.17 16.16 7.31
C TYR A 508 3.42 17.15 8.45
N VAL A 509 4.11 16.66 9.47
CA VAL A 509 4.43 17.39 10.70
C VAL A 509 5.95 17.37 10.86
N SER A 510 6.56 18.45 11.31
CA SER A 510 8.00 18.45 11.58
C SER A 510 8.31 17.74 12.90
N MET A 511 9.57 17.32 13.10
CA MET A 511 9.95 16.78 14.41
C MET A 511 9.92 17.87 15.48
N GLU A 512 10.24 19.11 15.11
CA GLU A 512 10.19 20.27 15.97
C GLU A 512 8.75 20.55 16.47
N ASP A 513 7.73 20.29 15.66
CA ASP A 513 6.32 20.41 16.08
C ASP A 513 5.89 19.32 17.06
N ILE A 514 6.50 18.13 16.99
CA ILE A 514 6.14 16.98 17.83
C ILE A 514 6.93 16.99 19.13
N ASN A 515 8.25 17.09 19.03
CA ASN A 515 9.17 17.10 20.17
C ASN A 515 10.13 18.29 20.02
N PRO A 516 9.70 19.51 20.43
CA PRO A 516 10.52 20.72 20.32
C PRO A 516 11.78 20.67 21.19
N GLN A 517 11.81 19.79 22.19
CA GLN A 517 12.92 19.61 23.13
C GLN A 517 13.85 18.46 22.73
N ARG A 518 13.74 17.97 21.48
CA ARG A 518 14.58 16.89 20.96
C ARG A 518 16.04 17.32 20.89
N ASP A 519 16.92 16.52 21.47
CA ASP A 519 18.36 16.64 21.27
C ASP A 519 18.80 15.71 20.13
N LYS A 520 19.02 16.28 18.95
CA LYS A 520 19.47 15.53 17.75
C LYS A 520 20.78 14.77 17.99
N LYS A 521 21.63 15.21 18.93
CA LYS A 521 22.90 14.53 19.25
C LYS A 521 22.71 13.29 20.12
N LYS A 522 21.54 13.14 20.74
CA LYS A 522 21.18 12.00 21.61
C LYS A 522 20.15 11.08 20.97
N ARG A 523 19.94 11.20 19.65
CA ARG A 523 19.01 10.37 18.87
C ARG A 523 19.28 8.87 19.15
N GLY A 524 18.23 8.09 19.35
CA GLY A 524 18.32 6.65 19.62
C GLY A 524 18.65 6.26 21.07
N THR A 525 19.03 7.21 21.93
CA THR A 525 19.19 6.96 23.37
C THR A 525 17.84 6.71 24.05
N GLU A 526 17.85 6.00 25.17
CA GLU A 526 16.65 5.78 25.99
C GLU A 526 16.04 7.10 26.47
N ALA A 527 16.86 8.09 26.83
CA ALA A 527 16.37 9.39 27.27
C ALA A 527 15.59 10.12 26.17
N GLU A 528 16.12 10.17 24.93
CA GLU A 528 15.39 10.80 23.81
C GLU A 528 14.17 9.99 23.37
N PHE A 529 14.21 8.67 23.54
CA PHE A 529 13.05 7.82 23.32
C PHE A 529 11.90 8.15 24.27
N GLN A 530 12.18 8.25 25.57
CA GLN A 530 11.16 8.59 26.57
C GLN A 530 10.59 10.00 26.35
N LYS A 531 11.44 10.97 25.96
CA LYS A 531 10.96 12.31 25.55
C LYS A 531 10.00 12.21 24.36
N LEU A 532 10.30 11.38 23.37
CA LEU A 532 9.43 11.19 22.22
C LEU A 532 8.10 10.54 22.62
N VAL A 533 8.11 9.53 23.49
CA VAL A 533 6.88 8.92 24.03
C VAL A 533 6.00 9.94 24.75
N ALA A 534 6.59 10.77 25.61
CA ALA A 534 5.88 11.85 26.30
C ALA A 534 5.34 12.92 25.33
N SER A 535 6.12 13.27 24.31
CA SER A 535 5.74 14.22 23.27
C SER A 535 4.54 13.73 22.46
N ILE A 536 4.54 12.45 22.05
CA ILE A 536 3.42 11.83 21.33
C ILE A 536 2.17 11.78 22.21
N THR A 537 2.33 11.44 23.50
CA THR A 537 1.22 11.46 24.46
C THR A 537 0.59 12.85 24.54
N THR A 538 1.42 13.87 24.72
CA THR A 538 0.99 15.29 24.76
C THR A 538 0.32 15.72 23.45
N TYR A 539 0.84 15.25 22.31
CA TYR A 539 0.27 15.50 20.99
C TYR A 539 -1.18 15.00 20.89
N TYR A 540 -1.44 13.75 21.28
CA TYR A 540 -2.79 13.17 21.25
C TYR A 540 -3.74 13.85 22.25
N GLU A 541 -3.26 14.12 23.46
CA GLU A 541 -4.04 14.80 24.52
C GLU A 541 -4.44 16.22 24.11
N SER A 542 -3.49 17.03 23.62
CA SER A 542 -3.75 18.42 23.19
C SER A 542 -4.73 18.53 22.03
N LYS A 543 -4.84 17.49 21.19
CA LYS A 543 -5.77 17.42 20.06
C LYS A 543 -7.09 16.74 20.40
N ASN A 544 -7.26 16.23 21.62
CA ASN A 544 -8.44 15.48 22.04
C ASN A 544 -8.75 14.30 21.08
N ILE A 545 -7.68 13.62 20.65
CA ILE A 545 -7.71 12.44 19.79
C ILE A 545 -7.55 11.22 20.70
N TRP A 546 -8.35 10.17 20.49
CA TRP A 546 -8.22 8.96 21.29
C TRP A 546 -6.93 8.22 20.94
N PHE A 547 -6.18 7.82 21.95
CA PHE A 547 -4.98 7.00 21.82
C PHE A 547 -4.80 6.16 23.09
N ASP A 548 -4.29 4.93 22.96
CA ASP A 548 -4.06 4.06 24.12
C ASP A 548 -2.70 4.39 24.77
N THR A 549 -2.65 5.50 25.50
CA THR A 549 -1.44 6.00 26.18
C THR A 549 -0.83 4.95 27.10
N LYS A 550 -1.66 4.23 27.86
CA LYS A 550 -1.21 3.15 28.76
C LYS A 550 -0.51 2.05 27.97
N ARG A 551 -1.00 1.76 26.77
CA ARG A 551 -0.36 0.77 25.91
C ARG A 551 0.96 1.29 25.34
N LEU A 552 1.04 2.54 24.91
CA LEU A 552 2.29 3.15 24.47
C LEU A 552 3.36 3.14 25.56
N GLU A 553 3.02 3.47 26.81
CA GLU A 553 3.94 3.40 27.96
C GLU A 553 4.48 1.98 28.17
N LYS A 554 3.60 0.97 28.09
CA LYS A 554 3.99 -0.43 28.19
C LYS A 554 4.90 -0.86 27.03
N ASP A 555 4.60 -0.43 25.82
CA ASP A 555 5.38 -0.76 24.63
C ASP A 555 6.73 0.00 24.62
N ALA A 556 6.81 1.16 25.28
CA ALA A 556 8.06 1.85 25.57
C ALA A 556 8.92 1.08 26.59
N ALA A 557 8.33 0.59 27.67
CA ALA A 557 9.03 -0.27 28.62
C ALA A 557 9.51 -1.59 27.99
N LEU A 558 8.72 -2.16 27.06
CA LEU A 558 9.13 -3.33 26.27
C LEU A 558 10.39 -3.05 25.44
N ARG A 559 10.50 -1.86 24.83
CA ARG A 559 11.71 -1.47 24.09
C ARG A 559 12.92 -1.46 25.01
N ALA A 560 12.78 -0.88 26.21
CA ALA A 560 13.86 -0.83 27.19
C ALA A 560 14.31 -2.24 27.63
N ASP A 561 13.36 -3.17 27.86
CA ASP A 561 13.65 -4.58 28.13
C ASP A 561 14.44 -5.23 27.00
N ILE A 562 14.00 -5.06 25.75
CA ILE A 562 14.69 -5.60 24.57
C ILE A 562 16.11 -5.02 24.46
N ALA A 563 16.28 -3.73 24.70
CA ALA A 563 17.58 -3.07 24.60
C ALA A 563 18.57 -3.53 25.69
N ALA A 564 18.09 -3.99 26.85
CA ALA A 564 18.90 -4.44 27.98
C ALA A 564 19.40 -5.90 27.87
N ARG A 565 18.77 -6.72 27.03
CA ARG A 565 19.22 -8.08 26.66
C ARG A 565 20.47 -8.02 25.80
#